data_AF-A0A2A6MKH6-F1
#
_entry.id   AF-A0A2A6MKH6-F1
#
_cell.length_a   1.000
_cell.length_b   1.000
_cell.length_c   1.000
_cell.angle_alpha   90.00
_cell.angle_beta   90.00
_cell.angle_gamma   90.00
#
_symmetry.space_group_name_H-M   'P 1'
#
loop_
_entity.id
_entity.type
_entity.pdbx_description
1 polymer ?
#
loop_
_entity_poly.entity_id
_entity_poly.type
_entity_poly.pdbx_seq_one_letter_code
_entity_poly.pdbx_strand_id
1 'polypeptide(L)' 'MKVKNISPGPRGLNSKAGPVLVEPGQVVNVEMSDAELKVSKETGWFEFGAKTSTDEEKK' A
#
# COMPACT_ATOMS: atom_id res chain seq x y z
N MET A 1 4.52 7.03 0.27
CA MET A 1 3.67 6.53 1.38
C MET A 1 3.74 5.01 1.42
N LYS A 2 3.65 4.40 2.61
CA LYS A 2 3.61 2.93 2.74
C LYS A 2 2.22 2.39 2.38
N VAL A 3 2.18 1.40 1.49
CA VAL A 3 0.97 0.71 1.05
C VAL A 3 1.19 -0.80 1.15
N LYS A 4 0.26 -1.53 1.76
CA LYS A 4 0.29 -2.99 1.89
C LYS A 4 -0.85 -3.61 1.12
N ASN A 5 -0.60 -4.62 0.29
CA ASN A 5 -1.67 -5.42 -0.31
C ASN A 5 -2.21 -6.42 0.73
N ILE A 6 -3.50 -6.29 1.07
CA ILE A 6 -4.20 -7.19 2.01
C ILE A 6 -5.12 -8.19 1.30
N SER A 7 -5.20 -8.13 -0.03
CA SER A 7 -5.99 -9.06 -0.81
C SER A 7 -5.26 -10.39 -1.03
N PRO A 8 -5.97 -11.50 -1.34
CA PRO A 8 -5.36 -12.83 -1.49
C PRO A 8 -4.53 -13.00 -2.77
N GLY A 9 -4.48 -12.01 -3.66
CA GLY A 9 -3.75 -12.07 -4.93
C GLY A 9 -2.96 -10.79 -5.22
N PRO A 10 -2.04 -10.81 -6.20
CA PRO A 10 -1.27 -9.63 -6.57
C PRO A 10 -2.19 -8.54 -7.12
N ARG A 11 -1.92 -7.28 -6.76
CA ARG A 11 -2.70 -6.13 -7.18
C ARG A 11 -1.82 -5.04 -7.77
N GLY A 12 -2.31 -4.46 -8.86
CA GLY A 12 -1.71 -3.28 -9.47
C GLY A 12 -2.05 -2.03 -8.69
N LEU A 13 -1.05 -1.18 -8.48
CA LEU A 13 -1.14 0.16 -7.92
C LEU A 13 -0.63 1.14 -8.96
N ASN A 14 -1.44 2.14 -9.31
CA ASN A 14 -1.01 3.17 -10.23
C ASN A 14 -0.24 4.25 -9.44
N SER A 15 1.09 4.21 -9.50
CA SER A 15 1.92 5.20 -8.82
C SER A 15 2.31 6.34 -9.77
N LYS A 16 2.77 7.47 -9.22
CA LYS A 16 3.34 8.58 -10.02
C LYS A 16 4.57 8.15 -10.83
N ALA A 17 5.30 7.14 -10.36
CA ALA A 17 6.45 6.58 -11.06
C ALA A 17 6.07 5.53 -12.12
N GLY A 18 4.77 5.23 -12.26
CA GLY A 18 4.24 4.18 -13.13
C GLY A 18 3.52 3.06 -12.35
N PRO A 19 2.99 2.06 -13.06
CA PRO A 19 2.28 0.96 -12.43
C PRO A 19 3.24 0.08 -11.61
N VAL A 20 2.80 -0.30 -10.42
CA VAL A 20 3.53 -1.17 -9.50
C VAL A 20 2.67 -2.39 -9.20
N LEU A 21 3.23 -3.59 -9.38
CA LEU A 21 2.58 -4.82 -8.92
C LEU A 21 3.01 -5.09 -7.47
N VAL A 22 2.03 -5.33 -6.60
CA VAL A 22 2.26 -5.61 -5.18
C VAL A 22 1.72 -6.99 -4.84
N GLU A 23 2.60 -7.89 -4.42
CA GLU A 23 2.22 -9.25 -4.01
C GLU A 23 1.39 -9.26 -2.71
N PRO A 24 0.61 -10.32 -2.43
CA PRO A 24 -0.12 -10.46 -1.17
C PRO A 24 0.80 -10.27 0.05
N GLY A 25 0.43 -9.36 0.96
CA GLY A 25 1.20 -9.05 2.16
C GLY A 25 2.42 -8.15 1.95
N GLN A 26 2.83 -7.89 0.70
CA GLN A 26 3.96 -7.02 0.40
C GLN A 26 3.64 -5.56 0.75
N VAL A 27 4.62 -4.88 1.34
CA VAL A 27 4.57 -3.44 1.61
C VAL A 27 5.49 -2.72 0.64
N VAL A 28 4.97 -1.69 -0.03
CA VAL A 28 5.76 -0.82 -0.93
C VAL A 28 5.68 0.62 -0.47
N ASN A 29 6.73 1.40 -0.77
CA ASN A 29 6.70 2.85 -0.60
C ASN A 29 6.54 3.50 -1.97
N VAL A 30 5.35 4.03 -2.25
CA VAL A 30 5.00 4.63 -3.54
C VAL A 30 4.36 6.00 -3.34
N GLU A 31 4.43 6.85 -4.37
CA GLU A 31 3.64 8.08 -4.41
C GLU A 31 2.48 7.91 -5.38
N MET A 32 1.32 8.49 -5.02
CA MET A 32 0.10 8.42 -5.82
C MET A 32 -0.51 9.81 -5.92
N SER A 33 -1.34 10.04 -6.94
CA SER A 33 -2.20 11.23 -6.97
C SER A 33 -3.34 11.07 -5.96
N ASP A 34 -3.96 12.19 -5.55
CA ASP A 34 -5.08 12.16 -4.61
C ASP A 34 -6.29 11.40 -5.17
N ALA A 35 -6.53 11.53 -6.48
CA ALA A 35 -7.58 10.79 -7.20
C ALA A 35 -7.34 9.28 -7.12
N GLU A 36 -6.12 8.84 -7.39
CA GLU A 36 -5.77 7.42 -7.38
C GLU A 36 -5.75 6.84 -5.97
N LEU A 37 -5.28 7.60 -5.00
CA LEU A 37 -5.32 7.21 -3.59
C LEU A 37 -6.77 7.01 -3.12
N LYS A 38 -7.69 7.88 -3.52
CA LYS A 38 -9.12 7.74 -3.21
C LYS A 38 -9.69 6.46 -3.79
N VAL A 39 -9.51 6.22 -5.08
CA VAL A 39 -9.98 5.00 -5.76
C VAL A 39 -9.40 3.75 -5.11
N SER A 40 -8.10 3.75 -4.83
CA SER A 40 -7.41 2.59 -4.24
C SER A 40 -7.89 2.28 -2.83
N LYS A 41 -8.27 3.29 -2.02
CA LYS A 41 -8.91 3.08 -0.71
C LYS A 41 -10.30 2.47 -0.84
N GLU A 42 -11.07 2.90 -1.83
CA GLU A 42 -12.43 2.37 -2.09
C GLU A 42 -12.41 0.91 -2.55
N THR A 43 -11.32 0.41 -3.13
CA THR A 43 -11.20 -1.02 -3.51
C THR A 43 -11.22 -1.98 -2.33
N GLY A 44 -10.77 -1.55 -1.14
CA GLY A 44 -10.55 -2.42 0.01
C GLY A 44 -9.41 -3.44 -0.16
N TRP A 45 -8.56 -3.29 -1.19
CA TRP A 45 -7.43 -4.21 -1.43
C TRP A 45 -6.15 -3.85 -0.68
N PHE A 46 -6.06 -2.62 -0.17
CA PHE A 46 -4.83 -2.08 0.38
C PHE A 46 -5.04 -1.40 1.73
N GLU A 47 -4.05 -1.57 2.61
CA GLU A 47 -3.88 -0.75 3.80
C GLU A 47 -2.88 0.36 3.51
N PHE A 48 -3.25 1.60 3.87
CA PHE A 48 -2.44 2.79 3.63
C PHE A 48 -1.92 3.35 4.94
N GLY A 49 -0.67 3.80 4.94
CA GLY A 49 -0.11 4.49 6.10
C GLY A 49 0.21 3.56 7.27
N ALA A 50 0.57 2.30 7.00
CA ALA A 50 1.10 1.41 8.02
C ALA A 50 2.27 2.10 8.74
N LYS A 51 1.99 2.61 9.94
CA LYS A 51 2.99 2.66 11.01
C LYS A 51 3.42 1.20 11.13
N THR A 52 4.69 0.92 10.83
CA THR A 52 5.26 -0.37 11.18
C THR A 52 4.89 -0.63 12.63
N SER A 53 4.01 -1.60 12.90
CA SER A 53 3.95 -2.25 14.21
C SER A 53 5.25 -3.04 14.36
N THR A 54 6.30 -2.28 14.56
CA THR A 54 7.63 -2.67 15.02
C THR A 54 8.12 -1.46 15.81
N ASP A 55 7.33 -1.14 16.84
CA ASP A 55 7.76 -0.39 18.00
C ASP A 55 7.16 -1.15 19.21
N GLU A 56 7.58 -2.42 19.34
CA GLU A 56 7.69 -3.03 20.65
C GLU A 56 9.19 -3.15 20.93
N GLU A 57 9.60 -2.37 21.93
CA GLU A 57 10.67 -2.64 22.87
C GLU A 57 12.13 -2.40 22.44
N LYS A 58 12.65 -1.24 22.85
CA LYS A 58 13.89 -1.26 23.65
C LYS A 58 13.81 -0.29 24.84
N LYS A 59 13.59 -0.92 25.99
CA LYS A 59 13.92 -0.58 27.38
C LYS A 59 15.00 0.49 27.58
#